data_AF-A0A9N9K6Y2-F1
#
_entry.id   AF-A0A9N9K6Y2-F1
#
_cell.length_a   1.000
_cell.length_b   1.000
_cell.length_c   1.000
_cell.angle_alpha   90.00
_cell.angle_beta   90.00
_cell.angle_gamma   90.00
#
_symmetry.space_group_name_H-M   'P 1'
#
loop_
_entity.id
_entity.type
_entity.pdbx_description
1 polymer ?
#
loop_
_entity_poly.entity_id
_entity_poly.type
_entity_poly.pdbx_seq_one_letter_code
_entity_poly.pdbx_strand_id
1 'polypeptide(L)'
;RPVFDWILAEYSEIITNRNVCYLLNNNEFFSTCRQVRSIWTLIKEIIYVLEANNADLADCFNYLIKLAVRINQIPTTNPFKVAAINIFNRRFKEFQHPIYLLSYYIHPNYHGFRLKNGGFREAALIATSLWKSLKHTEQESRELITQLQLFDAKLPPFDLPYTEMDTPILL
;
A
#
# COMPACT_ATOMS: atom_id res chain seq x y z
N ARG A 1 -19.92 20.65 9.25
CA ARG A 1 -20.97 20.87 10.27
C ARG A 1 -21.73 22.18 10.06
N PRO A 2 -21.09 23.35 9.83
CA PRO A 2 -21.81 24.62 9.74
C PRO A 2 -22.99 24.61 8.76
N VAL A 3 -22.81 23.97 7.60
CA VAL A 3 -23.84 23.90 6.54
C VAL A 3 -25.03 23.01 6.92
N PHE A 4 -24.82 21.86 7.56
CA PHE A 4 -25.93 20.95 7.88
C PHE A 4 -26.75 21.44 9.08
N ASP A 5 -26.08 22.02 10.07
CA ASP A 5 -26.72 22.63 11.23
C ASP A 5 -27.57 23.84 10.79
N TRP A 6 -27.05 24.65 9.84
CA TRP A 6 -27.79 25.74 9.21
C TRP A 6 -29.00 25.25 8.38
N ILE A 7 -28.83 24.18 7.58
CA ILE A 7 -29.93 23.61 6.78
C ILE A 7 -31.06 23.12 7.69
N LEU A 8 -30.74 22.47 8.81
CA LEU A 8 -31.74 22.00 9.75
C LEU A 8 -32.47 23.14 10.46
N ALA A 9 -31.80 24.28 10.69
CA ALA A 9 -32.41 25.45 11.31
C ALA A 9 -33.32 26.21 10.33
N GLU A 10 -32.83 26.51 9.13
CA GLU A 10 -33.53 27.37 8.16
C GLU A 10 -34.54 26.64 7.27
N TYR A 11 -34.38 25.33 7.07
CA TYR A 11 -35.23 24.53 6.17
C TYR A 11 -35.90 23.34 6.87
N SER A 12 -36.15 23.48 8.17
CA SER A 12 -36.84 22.46 8.99
C SER A 12 -38.21 22.05 8.43
N GLU A 13 -38.89 22.97 7.73
CA GLU A 13 -40.19 22.72 7.07
C GLU A 13 -40.07 21.90 5.77
N ILE A 14 -38.90 21.91 5.13
CA ILE A 14 -38.65 21.17 3.87
C ILE A 14 -38.21 19.73 4.16
N ILE A 15 -37.35 19.53 5.18
CA ILE A 15 -36.85 18.21 5.57
C ILE A 15 -37.73 17.64 6.68
N THR A 16 -38.90 17.12 6.30
CA THR A 16 -39.87 16.54 7.26
C THR A 16 -39.58 15.08 7.63
N ASN A 17 -38.69 14.40 6.88
CA ASN A 17 -38.36 13.00 7.12
C ASN A 17 -37.50 12.85 8.37
N ARG A 18 -38.08 12.28 9.43
CA ARG A 18 -37.42 12.07 10.72
C ARG A 18 -36.13 11.25 10.64
N ASN A 19 -36.05 10.25 9.76
CA ASN A 19 -34.83 9.44 9.58
C ASN A 19 -33.69 10.28 9.00
N VAL A 20 -34.01 11.17 8.06
CA VAL A 20 -33.03 12.09 7.48
C VAL A 20 -32.55 13.09 8.54
N CYS A 21 -33.46 13.69 9.31
CA CYS A 21 -33.10 14.59 10.41
C CYS A 21 -32.23 13.91 11.47
N TYR A 22 -32.52 12.64 11.80
CA TYR A 22 -31.68 11.86 12.71
C TYR A 22 -30.27 11.67 12.16
N LEU A 23 -30.13 11.27 10.89
CA LEU A 23 -28.82 11.10 10.25
C LEU A 23 -28.02 12.41 10.18
N LEU A 24 -28.67 13.53 9.85
CA LEU A 24 -28.04 14.85 9.79
C LEU A 24 -27.51 15.33 11.14
N ASN A 25 -28.11 14.89 12.25
CA ASN A 25 -27.63 15.16 13.61
C ASN A 25 -26.68 14.07 14.14
N ASN A 26 -26.52 12.96 13.43
CA ASN A 26 -25.74 11.83 13.91
C ASN A 26 -24.23 12.04 13.67
N ASN A 27 -23.53 12.42 14.75
CA ASN A 27 -22.10 12.67 14.73
C ASN A 27 -21.25 11.44 14.39
N GLU A 28 -21.72 10.26 14.80
CA GLU A 28 -21.08 8.98 14.53
C GLU A 28 -21.19 8.61 13.04
N PHE A 29 -22.34 8.88 12.42
CA PHE A 29 -22.53 8.72 10.98
C PHE A 29 -21.49 9.52 10.18
N PHE A 30 -21.34 10.82 10.45
CA PHE A 30 -20.34 11.62 9.73
C PHE A 30 -18.89 11.25 10.07
N SER A 31 -18.62 10.80 11.29
CA SER A 31 -17.30 10.27 11.66
C SER A 31 -16.96 9.03 10.83
N THR A 32 -17.92 8.11 10.73
CA THR A 32 -17.86 6.91 9.89
C THR A 32 -17.61 7.27 8.44
N CYS A 33 -18.37 8.22 7.87
CA CYS A 33 -18.17 8.69 6.49
C CYS A 33 -16.77 9.28 6.26
N ARG A 34 -16.21 10.05 7.21
CA ARG A 34 -14.86 10.60 7.09
C ARG A 34 -13.79 9.51 7.09
N GLN A 35 -13.94 8.50 7.93
CA GLN A 35 -13.02 7.36 7.99
C GLN A 35 -13.04 6.57 6.68
N VAL A 36 -14.25 6.29 6.16
CA VAL A 36 -14.44 5.64 4.85
C VAL A 36 -13.82 6.50 3.74
N ARG A 37 -14.06 7.82 3.72
CA ARG A 37 -13.46 8.74 2.75
C ARG A 37 -11.94 8.68 2.74
N SER A 38 -11.28 8.48 3.88
CA SER A 38 -9.82 8.40 3.94
C SER A 38 -9.27 7.21 3.14
N ILE A 39 -9.99 6.09 3.12
CA ILE A 39 -9.68 4.91 2.30
C ILE A 39 -9.93 5.20 0.82
N TRP A 40 -11.09 5.76 0.48
CA TRP A 40 -11.41 6.10 -0.91
C TRP A 40 -10.44 7.09 -1.54
N THR A 41 -9.96 8.05 -0.74
CA THR A 41 -8.96 9.03 -1.20
C THR A 41 -7.68 8.31 -1.64
N LEU A 42 -7.19 7.38 -0.80
CA LEU A 42 -6.01 6.58 -1.14
C LEU A 42 -6.26 5.69 -2.37
N ILE A 43 -7.42 5.05 -2.49
CA ILE A 43 -7.77 4.25 -3.68
C ILE A 43 -7.74 5.10 -4.95
N LYS A 44 -8.28 6.33 -4.89
CA LYS A 44 -8.27 7.26 -6.02
C LYS A 44 -6.85 7.67 -6.40
N GLU A 45 -5.99 7.96 -5.43
CA GLU A 45 -4.57 8.27 -5.66
C GLU A 45 -3.85 7.11 -6.35
N ILE A 46 -4.10 5.87 -5.92
CA ILE A 46 -3.52 4.66 -6.52
C ILE A 46 -3.95 4.53 -7.98
N ILE A 47 -5.25 4.65 -8.26
CA ILE A 47 -5.78 4.56 -9.63
C ILE A 47 -5.10 5.60 -10.52
N TYR A 48 -5.01 6.84 -10.05
CA TYR A 48 -4.38 7.92 -10.80
C TYR A 48 -2.90 7.62 -11.13
N VAL A 49 -2.14 7.14 -10.14
CA VAL A 49 -0.72 6.82 -10.34
C VAL A 49 -0.53 5.65 -11.31
N LEU A 50 -1.39 4.62 -11.22
CA LEU A 50 -1.38 3.49 -12.15
C LEU A 50 -1.77 3.91 -13.56
N GLU A 51 -2.81 4.73 -13.71
CA GLU A 51 -3.26 5.24 -15.02
C GLU A 51 -2.23 6.17 -15.67
N ALA A 52 -1.44 6.89 -14.87
CA ALA A 52 -0.37 7.74 -15.37
C ALA A 52 0.85 6.96 -15.92
N ASN A 53 0.88 5.62 -15.82
CA ASN A 53 2.03 4.77 -16.14
C ASN A 53 3.33 5.20 -15.44
N ASN A 54 3.22 5.83 -14.27
CA ASN A 54 4.33 6.32 -13.48
C ASN A 54 4.54 5.50 -12.20
N ALA A 55 4.03 4.27 -12.16
CA ALA A 55 4.18 3.35 -11.04
C ALA A 55 4.81 2.05 -11.51
N ASP A 56 5.74 1.55 -10.72
CA ASP A 56 6.26 0.19 -10.86
C ASP A 56 5.55 -0.80 -9.92
N LEU A 57 6.02 -2.05 -9.93
CA LEU A 57 5.46 -3.11 -9.11
C LEU A 57 5.64 -2.85 -7.60
N ALA A 58 6.75 -2.22 -7.22
CA ALA A 58 7.06 -1.92 -5.83
C ALA A 58 6.19 -0.75 -5.33
N ASP A 59 5.92 0.27 -6.16
CA ASP A 59 4.92 1.30 -5.87
C ASP A 59 3.56 0.69 -5.60
N CYS A 60 3.11 -0.24 -6.45
CA CYS A 60 1.85 -0.96 -6.26
C CYS A 60 1.79 -1.65 -4.89
N PHE A 61 2.87 -2.33 -4.50
CA PHE A 61 2.96 -3.01 -3.22
C PHE A 61 2.98 -2.04 -2.03
N ASN A 62 3.70 -0.92 -2.15
CA ASN A 62 3.73 0.14 -1.14
C ASN A 62 2.35 0.74 -0.90
N TYR A 63 1.58 0.95 -1.97
CA TYR A 63 0.20 1.40 -1.88
C TYR A 63 -0.73 0.37 -1.23
N LEU A 64 -0.56 -0.92 -1.49
CA LEU A 64 -1.30 -1.98 -0.79
C LEU A 64 -1.01 -1.97 0.72
N ILE A 65 0.25 -1.78 1.13
CA ILE A 65 0.62 -1.65 2.55
C ILE A 65 -0.04 -0.40 3.16
N LYS A 66 0.04 0.75 2.50
CA LYS A 66 -0.61 1.99 2.96
C LYS A 66 -2.12 1.78 3.15
N LEU A 67 -2.76 1.07 2.21
CA LEU A 67 -4.18 0.74 2.29
C LEU A 67 -4.50 -0.15 3.48
N ALA A 68 -3.70 -1.20 3.72
CA ALA A 68 -3.84 -2.07 4.88
C ALA A 68 -3.75 -1.28 6.20
N VAL A 69 -2.77 -0.38 6.31
CA VAL A 69 -2.60 0.49 7.48
C VAL A 69 -3.81 1.40 7.69
N ARG A 70 -4.33 2.03 6.63
CA ARG A 70 -5.53 2.89 6.74
C ARG A 70 -6.78 2.12 7.13
N ILE A 71 -6.98 0.91 6.60
CA ILE A 71 -8.07 0.03 7.02
C ILE A 71 -7.93 -0.33 8.51
N ASN A 72 -6.71 -0.64 8.96
CA ASN A 72 -6.48 -1.04 10.34
C ASN A 72 -6.70 0.12 11.34
N GLN A 73 -6.43 1.36 10.91
CA GLN A 73 -6.66 2.58 11.70
C GLN A 73 -8.14 2.92 11.90
N ILE A 74 -9.07 2.34 11.13
CA ILE A 74 -10.50 2.51 11.39
C ILE A 74 -10.82 1.96 12.79
N PRO A 75 -11.61 2.66 13.64
CA PRO A 75 -12.12 2.11 14.89
C PRO A 75 -12.93 0.82 14.70
N THR A 76 -12.87 -0.09 15.67
CA THR A 76 -13.67 -1.33 15.65
C THR A 76 -15.17 -1.09 15.73
N THR A 77 -15.60 0.06 16.26
CA THR A 77 -17.01 0.49 16.28
C THR A 77 -17.55 0.82 14.89
N ASN A 78 -16.67 1.10 13.92
CA ASN A 78 -17.11 1.38 12.56
C ASN A 78 -17.57 0.08 11.87
N PRO A 79 -18.83 -0.01 11.42
CA PRO A 79 -19.38 -1.25 10.84
C PRO A 79 -18.69 -1.66 9.53
N PHE A 80 -18.02 -0.74 8.84
CA PHE A 80 -17.34 -1.02 7.58
C PHE A 80 -15.98 -1.73 7.76
N LYS A 81 -15.38 -1.69 8.95
CA LYS A 81 -14.02 -2.19 9.17
C LYS A 81 -13.89 -3.67 8.80
N VAL A 82 -14.81 -4.50 9.29
CA VAL A 82 -14.76 -5.95 9.07
C VAL A 82 -14.90 -6.28 7.58
N ALA A 83 -15.84 -5.64 6.90
CA ALA A 83 -16.02 -5.82 5.46
C ALA A 83 -14.77 -5.40 4.66
N ALA A 84 -14.19 -4.24 5.01
CA ALA A 84 -12.97 -3.74 4.37
C ALA A 84 -11.78 -4.70 4.56
N ILE A 85 -11.58 -5.22 5.78
CA ILE A 85 -10.53 -6.23 6.07
C ILE A 85 -10.74 -7.49 5.24
N ASN A 86 -11.97 -8.01 5.17
CA ASN A 86 -12.26 -9.23 4.44
C ASN A 86 -12.01 -9.08 2.93
N ILE A 87 -12.44 -7.95 2.35
CA ILE A 87 -12.18 -7.63 0.94
C ILE A 87 -10.68 -7.47 0.70
N PHE A 88 -9.98 -6.70 1.54
CA PHE A 88 -8.54 -6.51 1.43
C PHE A 88 -7.81 -7.84 1.50
N ASN A 89 -8.06 -8.67 2.51
CA ASN A 89 -7.39 -9.96 2.67
C ASN A 89 -7.65 -10.90 1.49
N ARG A 90 -8.87 -10.92 0.96
CA ARG A 90 -9.19 -11.71 -0.24
C ARG A 90 -8.36 -11.28 -1.43
N ARG A 91 -8.30 -9.96 -1.69
CA ARG A 91 -7.52 -9.41 -2.81
C ARG A 91 -6.02 -9.53 -2.58
N PHE A 92 -5.55 -9.32 -1.36
CA PHE A 92 -4.14 -9.43 -1.00
C PHE A 92 -3.57 -10.82 -1.31
N LYS A 93 -4.37 -11.89 -1.16
CA LYS A 93 -3.98 -13.25 -1.59
C LYS A 93 -3.67 -13.35 -3.08
N GLU A 94 -4.33 -12.56 -3.93
CA GLU A 94 -4.04 -12.48 -5.37
C GLU A 94 -2.66 -11.83 -5.61
N PHE A 95 -2.19 -11.00 -4.67
CA PHE A 95 -0.87 -10.34 -4.68
C PHE A 95 0.20 -11.11 -3.88
N GLN A 96 -0.11 -12.28 -3.32
CA GLN A 96 0.89 -13.16 -2.69
C GLN A 96 1.72 -13.91 -3.76
N HIS A 97 2.16 -13.18 -4.80
CA HIS A 97 3.11 -13.70 -5.76
C HIS A 97 4.53 -13.39 -5.29
N PRO A 98 5.47 -14.35 -5.39
CA PRO A 98 6.84 -14.16 -4.93
C PRO A 98 7.53 -12.91 -5.51
N ILE A 99 7.23 -12.56 -6.77
CA ILE A 99 7.78 -11.36 -7.42
C ILE A 99 7.38 -10.05 -6.70
N TYR A 100 6.18 -9.94 -6.13
CA TYR A 100 5.80 -8.75 -5.36
C TYR A 100 6.66 -8.61 -4.09
N LEU A 101 6.90 -9.72 -3.38
CA LEU A 101 7.80 -9.74 -2.23
C LEU A 101 9.21 -9.31 -2.61
N LEU A 102 9.73 -9.81 -3.73
CA LEU A 102 11.03 -9.42 -4.24
C LEU A 102 11.06 -7.93 -4.61
N SER A 103 10.05 -7.42 -5.30
CA SER A 103 9.98 -6.00 -5.70
C SER A 103 9.98 -5.06 -4.51
N TYR A 104 9.24 -5.41 -3.45
CA TYR A 104 9.26 -4.67 -2.20
C TYR A 104 10.64 -4.72 -1.52
N TYR A 105 11.24 -5.92 -1.50
CA TYR A 105 12.55 -6.12 -0.88
C TYR A 105 13.65 -5.28 -1.53
N ILE A 106 13.68 -5.19 -2.86
CA ILE A 106 14.70 -4.43 -3.61
C ILE A 106 14.37 -2.94 -3.73
N HIS A 107 13.26 -2.48 -3.15
CA HIS A 107 12.85 -1.09 -3.28
C HIS A 107 13.78 -0.17 -2.46
N PRO A 108 14.29 0.94 -3.04
CA PRO A 108 15.28 1.78 -2.37
C PRO A 108 14.83 2.38 -1.04
N ASN A 109 13.54 2.71 -0.88
CA ASN A 109 13.05 3.21 0.42
C ASN A 109 13.00 2.14 1.54
N TYR A 110 13.26 0.86 1.23
CA TYR A 110 13.16 -0.26 2.18
C TYR A 110 14.49 -0.99 2.42
N HIS A 111 15.59 -0.59 1.77
CA HIS A 111 16.91 -1.15 2.05
C HIS A 111 17.35 -0.89 3.50
N GLY A 112 17.97 -1.87 4.16
CA GLY A 112 18.35 -1.80 5.57
C GLY A 112 17.22 -2.03 6.58
N PHE A 113 15.95 -2.15 6.13
CA PHE A 113 14.82 -2.52 6.98
C PHE A 113 14.49 -4.00 6.80
N ARG A 114 15.28 -4.86 7.47
CA ARG A 114 15.16 -6.32 7.41
C ARG A 114 13.71 -6.81 7.43
N LEU A 115 13.35 -7.64 6.46
CA LEU A 115 12.10 -8.39 6.52
C LEU A 115 12.12 -9.32 7.73
N LYS A 116 11.04 -9.34 8.52
CA LYS A 116 10.89 -10.29 9.63
C LYS A 116 10.97 -11.73 9.10
N ASN A 117 11.66 -12.61 9.84
CA ASN A 117 11.65 -14.07 9.72
C ASN A 117 11.71 -14.63 8.28
N GLY A 118 12.90 -14.84 7.73
CA GLY A 118 13.09 -15.64 6.51
C GLY A 118 12.70 -14.96 5.19
N GLY A 119 12.10 -13.77 5.21
CA GLY A 119 11.72 -13.02 4.00
C GLY A 119 12.90 -12.74 3.05
N PHE A 120 14.10 -12.51 3.59
CA PHE A 120 15.32 -12.41 2.78
C PHE A 120 15.59 -13.67 1.97
N ARG A 121 15.51 -14.84 2.61
CA ARG A 121 15.80 -16.13 1.95
C ARG A 121 14.80 -16.38 0.83
N GLU A 122 13.53 -16.07 1.06
CA GLU A 122 12.48 -16.18 0.05
C GLU A 122 12.75 -15.23 -1.12
N ALA A 123 13.01 -13.94 -0.86
CA ALA A 123 13.38 -12.96 -1.88
C ALA A 123 14.60 -13.41 -2.71
N ALA A 124 15.67 -13.89 -2.05
CA ALA A 124 16.88 -14.36 -2.71
C ALA A 124 16.63 -15.60 -3.61
N LEU A 125 15.78 -16.54 -3.16
CA LEU A 125 15.39 -17.70 -3.98
C LEU A 125 14.63 -17.27 -5.24
N ILE A 126 13.73 -16.31 -5.12
CA ILE A 126 12.93 -15.79 -6.24
C ILE A 126 13.83 -15.05 -7.23
N ALA A 127 14.69 -14.16 -6.74
CA ALA A 127 15.65 -13.42 -7.56
C ALA A 127 16.55 -14.37 -8.33
N THR A 128 17.09 -15.39 -7.67
CA THR A 128 17.94 -16.40 -8.31
C THR A 128 17.18 -17.22 -9.34
N SER A 129 15.93 -17.58 -9.07
CA SER A 129 15.08 -18.32 -10.02
C SER A 129 14.81 -17.51 -11.28
N LEU A 130 14.54 -16.19 -11.14
CA LEU A 130 14.38 -15.28 -12.26
C LEU A 130 15.70 -15.09 -13.02
N TRP A 131 16.81 -14.92 -12.31
CA TRP A 131 18.13 -14.78 -12.92
C TRP A 131 18.50 -16.00 -13.78
N LYS A 132 18.21 -17.21 -13.28
CA LYS A 132 18.41 -18.45 -14.04
C LYS A 132 17.46 -18.58 -15.23
N SER A 133 16.20 -18.15 -15.11
CA SER A 133 15.27 -18.20 -16.25
C SER A 133 15.67 -17.26 -17.38
N LEU A 134 16.42 -16.20 -17.07
CA LEU A 134 17.08 -15.31 -18.03
C LEU A 134 18.39 -15.88 -18.61
N LYS A 135 18.72 -17.14 -18.34
CA LYS A 135 19.91 -17.88 -18.84
C LYS A 135 21.25 -17.37 -18.31
N HIS A 136 21.27 -16.68 -17.17
CA HIS A 136 22.52 -16.33 -16.50
C HIS A 136 23.18 -17.55 -15.83
N THR A 137 24.48 -17.44 -15.63
CA THR A 137 25.34 -18.49 -15.07
C THR A 137 25.17 -18.66 -13.56
N GLU A 138 25.67 -19.77 -13.02
CA GLU A 138 25.75 -19.98 -11.57
C GLU A 138 26.67 -18.97 -10.88
N GLN A 139 27.74 -18.53 -11.56
CA GLN A 139 28.66 -17.55 -11.00
C GLN A 139 27.96 -16.19 -10.83
N GLU A 140 27.25 -15.74 -11.86
CA GLU A 140 26.43 -14.51 -11.78
C GLU A 140 25.32 -14.64 -10.71
N SER A 141 24.75 -15.84 -10.53
CA SER A 141 23.76 -16.09 -9.48
C SER A 141 24.36 -15.94 -8.07
N ARG A 142 25.60 -16.40 -7.84
CA ARG A 142 26.30 -16.23 -6.56
C ARG A 142 26.62 -14.77 -6.27
N GLU A 143 27.03 -14.03 -7.31
CA GLU A 143 27.27 -12.60 -7.23
C GLU A 143 25.98 -11.84 -6.84
N LEU A 144 24.86 -12.15 -7.51
CA LEU A 144 23.55 -11.58 -7.19
C LEU A 144 23.17 -11.79 -5.72
N ILE A 145 23.33 -13.02 -5.19
CA ILE A 145 23.03 -13.31 -3.78
C ILE A 145 23.90 -12.47 -2.84
N THR A 146 25.19 -12.32 -3.17
CA THR A 146 26.13 -11.51 -2.39
C THR A 146 25.69 -10.05 -2.36
N GLN A 147 25.31 -9.50 -3.51
CA GLN A 147 24.80 -8.12 -3.60
C GLN A 147 23.50 -7.93 -2.82
N LEU A 148 22.56 -8.88 -2.88
CA LEU A 148 21.32 -8.83 -2.08
C LEU A 148 21.59 -8.84 -0.57
N GLN A 149 22.62 -9.56 -0.10
CA GLN A 149 23.03 -9.55 1.31
C GLN A 149 23.63 -8.21 1.72
N LEU A 150 24.50 -7.63 0.88
CA LEU A 150 25.06 -6.30 1.13
C LEU A 150 23.97 -5.23 1.18
N PHE A 151 22.99 -5.33 0.28
CA PHE A 151 21.80 -4.46 0.25
C PHE A 151 20.95 -4.60 1.52
N ASP A 152 20.67 -5.82 2.00
CA ASP A 152 19.96 -6.06 3.28
C ASP A 152 20.67 -5.39 4.45
N ALA A 153 21.99 -5.53 4.47
CA ALA A 153 22.85 -5.09 5.55
C ALA A 153 23.22 -3.60 5.47
N LYS A 154 22.80 -2.90 4.40
CA LYS A 154 23.18 -1.51 4.11
C LYS A 154 24.71 -1.32 4.15
N LEU A 155 25.42 -2.23 3.51
CA LEU A 155 26.87 -2.21 3.37
C LEU A 155 27.27 -1.66 2.00
N PRO A 156 28.50 -1.14 1.84
CA PRO A 156 28.99 -0.65 0.55
C PRO A 156 28.80 -1.66 -0.58
N PRO A 157 28.35 -1.23 -1.78
CA PRO A 157 28.10 0.16 -2.20
C PRO A 157 26.68 0.70 -1.88
N PHE A 158 25.87 -0.03 -1.09
CA PHE A 158 24.46 0.28 -0.81
C PHE A 158 24.25 1.06 0.50
N ASP A 159 25.31 1.65 1.05
CA ASP A 159 25.28 2.47 2.27
C ASP A 159 24.88 3.93 2.01
N LEU A 160 24.91 4.35 0.74
CA LEU A 160 24.53 5.69 0.29
C LEU A 160 23.00 5.86 0.17
N PRO A 161 22.48 7.08 0.32
CA PRO A 161 21.08 7.36 0.06
C PRO A 161 20.76 7.21 -1.43
N TYR A 162 19.58 6.67 -1.72
CA TYR A 162 19.10 6.54 -3.09
C TYR A 162 18.80 7.90 -3.72
N THR A 163 19.21 8.08 -4.96
CA THR A 163 18.99 9.28 -5.78
C THR A 163 18.33 8.90 -7.10
N GLU A 164 17.73 9.87 -7.81
CA GLU A 164 17.12 9.62 -9.13
C GLU A 164 18.12 9.06 -10.16
N MET A 165 19.43 9.29 -9.95
CA MET A 165 20.51 8.77 -10.80
C MET A 165 20.68 7.25 -10.67
N ASP A 166 20.22 6.66 -9.56
CA ASP A 166 20.31 5.21 -9.30
C ASP A 166 19.17 4.43 -9.94
N THR A 167 18.14 5.10 -10.48
CA THR A 167 17.09 4.49 -11.31
C THR A 167 17.65 4.23 -12.70
N PRO A 168 17.74 2.97 -13.17
CA PRO A 168 18.17 2.69 -14.53
C PRO A 168 17.22 3.35 -15.52
N ILE A 169 17.74 4.19 -16.41
CA ILE A 169 16.96 4.68 -17.56
C ILE A 169 16.78 3.49 -18.49
N LEU A 170 15.54 3.05 -18.67
CA LEU A 170 15.19 2.06 -19.70
C LEU A 170 15.46 2.71 -21.06
N LEU A 171 16.54 2.29 -21.71
CA LEU A 171 16.88 2.63 -23.10
C LEU A 171 16.02 1.85 -24.09
#